data_AF-A0A1V6FN91-F1
#
_entry.id   AF-A0A1V6FN91-F1
#
_cell.length_a   1.000
_cell.length_b   1.000
_cell.length_c   1.000
_cell.angle_alpha   90.00
_cell.angle_beta   90.00
_cell.angle_gamma   90.00
#
_symmetry.space_group_name_H-M   'P 1'
#
loop_
_entity.id
_entity.type
_entity.pdbx_description
1 polymer ?
#
loop_
_entity_poly.entity_id
_entity_poly.type
_entity_poly.pdbx_seq_one_letter_code
_entity_poly.pdbx_strand_id
1 'polypeptide(L)'
;MTSPSLFSHTFTLADSFQPKADAVLYPGDCLRLLKQIPDRSIQLVVTSPPYNIGKEYEKKRQLHDYIQFQEQVIRECVRVLADTGSICWQVGNYVDKGSIIPLDIVLYPVFDSLGLVMRNRIIWSFEHGLHCSNRFSGRYETILWFTRDTDKYVFNLDPVRIPQKYPGKKYFKGPKAGQYSCNPLGKNPGDVWDIPNVKHNHVEKTDHPCQFPVGLIERLVLSMSNEADWVLDPFVGTGTSIIAAFRHGRRGAGAEIEPKYIDIARTRIQAAFDGTLKVRPMNKQKYEPTAGSKSSLSGVD
;
A
#
# COMPACT_ATOMS: atom_id res chain seq x y z
N MET A 1 1.01 -8.43 -43.89
CA MET A 1 2.15 -9.25 -43.47
C MET A 1 2.27 -9.15 -41.96
N THR A 2 1.70 -10.12 -41.26
CA THR A 2 1.75 -10.24 -39.80
C THR A 2 3.16 -10.67 -39.41
N SER A 3 3.91 -9.76 -38.77
CA SER A 3 5.17 -10.10 -38.13
C SER A 3 4.88 -10.97 -36.90
N PRO A 4 5.53 -12.13 -36.74
CA PRO A 4 5.36 -12.95 -35.55
C PRO A 4 6.11 -12.27 -34.41
N SER A 5 5.40 -11.86 -33.36
CA SER A 5 6.03 -11.38 -32.13
C SER A 5 6.69 -12.57 -31.43
N LEU A 6 7.98 -12.77 -31.75
CA LEU A 6 8.88 -13.69 -31.09
C LEU A 6 9.04 -13.30 -29.62
N PHE A 7 8.88 -14.29 -28.74
CA PHE A 7 8.89 -14.25 -27.26
C PHE A 7 7.56 -13.82 -26.60
N SER A 8 6.61 -14.76 -26.51
CA SER A 8 5.61 -14.73 -25.45
C SER A 8 6.32 -14.99 -24.12
N HIS A 9 6.69 -13.92 -23.40
CA HIS A 9 7.21 -14.06 -22.04
C HIS A 9 6.18 -14.80 -21.19
N THR A 10 6.50 -16.03 -20.79
CA THR A 10 5.63 -16.82 -19.90
C THR A 10 5.79 -16.28 -18.49
N PHE A 11 4.70 -15.77 -17.93
CA PHE A 11 4.65 -15.33 -16.54
C PHE A 11 5.12 -16.43 -15.59
N THR A 12 6.09 -16.10 -14.75
CA THR A 12 6.61 -17.01 -13.73
C THR A 12 6.18 -16.51 -12.35
N LEU A 13 5.16 -17.16 -11.79
CA LEU A 13 4.78 -17.06 -10.38
C LEU A 13 5.44 -18.18 -9.58
N ALA A 14 6.51 -17.86 -8.86
CA ALA A 14 7.24 -18.82 -8.05
C ALA A 14 6.66 -18.93 -6.63
N ASP A 15 6.84 -20.09 -6.01
CA ASP A 15 6.48 -20.39 -4.62
C ASP A 15 7.62 -20.13 -3.62
N SER A 16 8.78 -19.70 -4.13
CA SER A 16 10.03 -19.47 -3.42
C SER A 16 10.76 -18.30 -4.08
N PHE A 17 11.64 -17.60 -3.35
CA PHE A 17 12.30 -16.43 -3.91
C PHE A 17 13.26 -16.84 -5.02
N GLN A 18 12.97 -16.37 -6.24
CA GLN A 18 13.78 -16.62 -7.43
C GLN A 18 14.06 -15.29 -8.12
N PRO A 19 15.32 -14.84 -8.24
CA PRO A 19 15.66 -13.54 -8.83
C PRO A 19 15.18 -13.35 -10.28
N LYS A 20 14.86 -14.43 -10.99
CA LYS A 20 14.36 -14.42 -12.38
C LYS A 20 12.84 -14.54 -12.50
N ALA A 21 12.12 -14.78 -11.41
CA ALA A 21 10.66 -14.83 -11.44
C ALA A 21 10.07 -13.43 -11.65
N ASP A 22 8.86 -13.39 -12.21
CA ASP A 22 8.08 -12.16 -12.34
C ASP A 22 7.39 -11.80 -11.04
N ALA A 23 6.94 -12.82 -10.31
CA ALA A 23 6.36 -12.69 -8.99
C ALA A 23 6.68 -13.91 -8.10
N VAL A 24 6.67 -13.68 -6.79
CA VAL A 24 6.84 -14.72 -5.76
C VAL A 24 5.66 -14.65 -4.80
N LEU A 25 4.90 -15.74 -4.69
CA LEU A 25 3.86 -15.92 -3.69
C LEU A 25 4.23 -17.14 -2.84
N TYR A 26 4.89 -16.88 -1.71
CA TYR A 26 5.39 -17.92 -0.81
C TYR A 26 4.28 -18.42 0.12
N PRO A 27 3.89 -19.71 0.06
CA PRO A 27 2.92 -20.27 0.98
C PRO A 27 3.60 -20.61 2.32
N GLY A 28 3.46 -19.74 3.31
CA GLY A 28 3.96 -19.97 4.66
C GLY A 28 4.43 -18.73 5.39
N ASP A 29 5.30 -18.97 6.38
CA ASP A 29 5.81 -17.94 7.28
C ASP A 29 6.70 -16.91 6.56
N CYS A 30 6.44 -15.62 6.81
CA CYS A 30 7.13 -14.51 6.16
C CYS A 30 8.63 -14.45 6.46
N LEU A 31 9.08 -14.86 7.66
CA LEU A 31 10.51 -14.91 8.01
C LEU A 31 11.23 -16.01 7.23
N ARG A 32 10.52 -17.08 6.82
CA ARG A 32 11.10 -18.11 5.93
C ARG A 32 11.29 -17.60 4.50
N LEU A 33 10.35 -16.80 3.99
CA LEU A 33 10.54 -16.10 2.72
C LEU A 33 11.70 -15.11 2.81
N LEU A 34 11.70 -14.24 3.83
CA LEU A 34 12.70 -13.19 4.01
C LEU A 34 14.13 -13.76 4.01
N LYS A 35 14.36 -14.91 4.65
CA LYS A 35 15.67 -15.61 4.65
C LYS A 35 16.15 -16.05 3.26
N GLN A 36 15.26 -16.21 2.28
CA GLN A 36 15.63 -16.55 0.90
C GLN A 36 16.03 -15.32 0.08
N ILE A 37 15.65 -14.13 0.55
CA ILE A 37 15.89 -12.87 -0.17
C ILE A 37 17.31 -12.37 0.17
N PRO A 38 18.14 -12.08 -0.85
CA PRO A 38 19.47 -11.49 -0.65
C PRO A 38 19.42 -10.16 0.08
N ASP A 39 20.53 -9.82 0.73
CA ASP A 39 20.72 -8.49 1.32
C ASP A 39 20.64 -7.41 0.23
N ARG A 40 20.10 -6.25 0.59
CA ARG A 40 20.07 -5.04 -0.26
C ARG A 40 19.46 -5.23 -1.67
N SER A 41 18.52 -6.16 -1.85
CA SER A 41 17.91 -6.47 -3.16
C SER A 41 16.47 -5.98 -3.36
N ILE A 42 15.82 -5.43 -2.33
CA ILE A 42 14.41 -5.01 -2.37
C ILE A 42 14.32 -3.49 -2.39
N GLN A 43 13.68 -2.91 -3.40
CA GLN A 43 13.57 -1.46 -3.52
C GLN A 43 12.42 -0.90 -2.66
N LEU A 44 11.29 -1.60 -2.59
CA LEU A 44 10.15 -1.14 -1.81
C LEU A 44 9.60 -2.28 -0.96
N VAL A 45 9.50 -2.08 0.34
CA VAL A 45 8.66 -2.91 1.20
C VAL A 45 7.35 -2.15 1.41
N VAL A 46 6.22 -2.78 1.13
CA VAL A 46 4.89 -2.21 1.38
C VAL A 46 4.01 -3.28 1.98
N THR A 47 3.45 -2.99 3.15
CA THR A 47 2.65 -3.99 3.85
C THR A 47 1.66 -3.37 4.82
N SER A 48 0.75 -4.22 5.29
CA SER A 48 -0.09 -4.01 6.46
C SER A 48 -0.05 -5.29 7.29
N PRO A 49 0.71 -5.32 8.39
CA PRO A 49 0.81 -6.51 9.20
C PRO A 49 -0.54 -6.91 9.82
N PRO A 50 -0.77 -8.21 10.06
CA PRO A 50 -1.92 -8.64 10.83
C PRO A 50 -1.78 -8.14 12.26
N TYR A 51 -2.85 -7.55 12.81
CA TYR A 51 -2.82 -7.08 14.20
C TYR A 51 -2.95 -8.22 15.20
N ASN A 52 -3.57 -9.36 14.87
CA ASN A 52 -3.68 -10.59 15.69
C ASN A 52 -3.96 -10.42 17.21
N ILE A 53 -4.44 -9.26 17.66
CA ILE A 53 -4.67 -8.96 19.08
C ILE A 53 -6.18 -9.11 19.35
N GLY A 54 -6.57 -10.26 19.90
CA GLY A 54 -7.98 -10.64 20.03
C GLY A 54 -8.27 -12.01 20.66
N LYS A 55 -7.67 -12.33 21.81
CA LYS A 55 -8.22 -13.32 22.77
C LYS A 55 -8.30 -12.69 24.15
N GLU A 56 -9.49 -12.65 24.76
CA GLU A 56 -9.84 -11.71 25.84
C GLU A 56 -9.03 -11.81 27.16
N TYR A 57 -8.18 -12.83 27.34
CA TYR A 57 -7.62 -13.18 28.65
C TYR A 57 -6.13 -12.84 28.90
N GLU A 58 -5.36 -12.32 27.92
CA GLU A 58 -3.89 -12.15 28.06
C GLU A 58 -3.31 -10.81 27.51
N LYS A 59 -3.90 -9.67 27.90
CA LYS A 59 -3.74 -8.38 27.19
C LYS A 59 -2.33 -7.75 27.18
N LYS A 60 -1.51 -7.90 28.23
CA LYS A 60 -0.14 -7.34 28.25
C LYS A 60 0.85 -8.14 27.39
N ARG A 61 0.66 -9.46 27.29
CA ARG A 61 1.50 -10.31 26.44
C ARG A 61 1.22 -10.03 24.97
N GLN A 62 -0.05 -9.92 24.56
CA GLN A 62 -0.41 -9.76 23.15
C GLN A 62 0.17 -8.51 22.45
N LEU A 63 0.15 -7.32 23.06
CA LEU A 63 0.75 -6.13 22.42
C LEU A 63 2.28 -6.24 22.38
N HIS A 64 2.89 -6.75 23.44
CA HIS A 64 4.34 -6.95 23.50
C HIS A 64 4.81 -7.98 22.46
N ASP A 65 4.14 -9.13 22.40
CA ASP A 65 4.39 -10.21 21.45
C ASP A 65 4.19 -9.72 20.01
N TYR A 66 3.15 -8.89 19.78
CA TYR A 66 2.95 -8.20 18.50
C TYR A 66 4.17 -7.33 18.15
N ILE A 67 4.60 -6.44 19.04
CA ILE A 67 5.76 -5.56 18.78
C ILE A 67 7.02 -6.39 18.53
N GLN A 68 7.28 -7.44 19.32
CA GLN A 68 8.44 -8.31 19.15
C GLN A 68 8.42 -9.04 17.79
N PHE A 69 7.25 -9.55 17.39
CA PHE A 69 7.11 -10.18 16.08
C PHE A 69 7.32 -9.16 14.96
N GLN A 70 6.73 -7.97 15.07
CA GLN A 70 6.95 -6.89 14.11
C GLN A 70 8.42 -6.49 14.04
N GLU A 71 9.12 -6.37 15.16
CA GLU A 71 10.55 -6.06 15.20
C GLU A 71 11.38 -7.10 14.43
N GLN A 72 11.10 -8.40 14.61
CA GLN A 72 11.80 -9.46 13.87
C GLN A 72 11.61 -9.31 12.36
N VAL A 73 10.37 -9.07 11.91
CA VAL A 73 10.05 -8.91 10.49
C VAL A 73 10.64 -7.61 9.94
N ILE A 74 10.53 -6.50 10.67
CA ILE A 74 11.08 -5.21 10.27
C ILE A 74 12.61 -5.33 10.15
N ARG A 75 13.30 -5.97 11.10
CA ARG A 75 14.75 -6.18 11.03
C ARG A 75 15.18 -6.90 9.76
N GLU A 76 14.47 -7.97 9.39
CA GLU A 76 14.72 -8.69 8.14
C GLU A 76 14.36 -7.84 6.91
N CYS A 77 13.29 -7.05 6.96
CA CYS A 77 12.96 -6.08 5.92
C CYS A 77 14.09 -5.05 5.75
N VAL A 78 14.67 -4.55 6.86
CA VAL A 78 15.84 -3.66 6.82
C VAL A 78 17.05 -4.39 6.26
N ARG A 79 17.27 -5.68 6.48
CA ARG A 79 18.40 -6.41 5.86
C ARG A 79 18.28 -6.43 4.32
N VAL A 80 17.09 -6.79 3.81
CA VAL A 80 16.86 -6.95 2.37
C VAL A 80 16.67 -5.63 1.62
N LEU A 81 16.38 -4.53 2.32
CA LEU A 81 16.14 -3.23 1.71
C LEU A 81 17.37 -2.69 0.98
N ALA A 82 17.24 -2.31 -0.28
CA ALA A 82 18.29 -1.66 -1.05
C ALA A 82 18.76 -0.35 -0.39
N ASP A 83 19.93 0.16 -0.79
CA ASP A 83 20.48 1.40 -0.22
C ASP A 83 19.61 2.62 -0.50
N THR A 84 18.93 2.62 -1.64
CA THR A 84 17.96 3.64 -2.08
C THR A 84 16.50 3.27 -1.78
N GLY A 85 16.29 2.20 -1.01
CA GLY A 85 14.99 1.59 -0.79
C GLY A 85 14.10 2.33 0.22
N SER A 86 12.80 2.06 0.14
CA SER A 86 11.78 2.57 1.07
C SER A 86 11.00 1.44 1.75
N ILE A 87 10.59 1.67 3.00
CA ILE A 87 9.63 0.84 3.74
C ILE A 87 8.38 1.67 4.00
N CYS A 88 7.22 1.12 3.61
CA CYS A 88 5.90 1.68 3.88
C CYS A 88 5.11 0.71 4.75
N TRP A 89 4.97 1.06 6.02
CA TRP A 89 4.31 0.23 7.02
C TRP A 89 2.94 0.81 7.35
N GLN A 90 1.90 0.21 6.79
CA GLN A 90 0.52 0.64 7.01
C GLN A 90 0.00 0.04 8.32
N VAL A 91 -0.46 0.89 9.23
CA VAL A 91 -1.08 0.46 10.48
C VAL A 91 -2.25 1.33 10.91
N GLY A 92 -3.23 0.71 11.58
CA GLY A 92 -4.38 1.36 12.16
C GLY A 92 -4.23 1.53 13.68
N ASN A 93 -5.37 1.45 14.36
CA ASN A 93 -5.45 1.57 15.80
C ASN A 93 -5.82 0.23 16.43
N TYR A 94 -5.19 -0.10 17.54
CA TYR A 94 -5.65 -1.13 18.46
C TYR A 94 -6.56 -0.50 19.52
N VAL A 95 -7.62 -1.21 19.93
CA VAL A 95 -8.56 -0.73 20.94
C VAL A 95 -8.57 -1.70 22.11
N ASP A 96 -8.18 -1.22 23.29
CA ASP A 96 -8.24 -2.01 24.52
C ASP A 96 -9.06 -1.28 25.58
N LYS A 97 -10.15 -1.91 26.05
CA LYS A 97 -11.04 -1.38 27.09
C LYS A 97 -11.45 0.09 26.86
N GLY A 98 -11.71 0.44 25.59
CA GLY A 98 -12.10 1.81 25.19
C GLY A 98 -10.93 2.77 24.93
N SER A 99 -9.71 2.41 25.33
CA SER A 99 -8.50 3.16 24.99
C SER A 99 -8.04 2.87 23.57
N ILE A 100 -7.58 3.91 22.86
CA ILE A 100 -6.99 3.81 21.53
C ILE A 100 -5.48 3.73 21.70
N ILE A 101 -4.87 2.69 21.13
CA ILE A 101 -3.42 2.55 21.02
C ILE A 101 -3.07 2.69 19.54
N PRO A 102 -2.54 3.85 19.12
CA PRO A 102 -2.09 4.06 17.75
C PRO A 102 -0.85 3.23 17.50
N LEU A 103 -0.96 2.23 16.61
CA LEU A 103 0.14 1.28 16.38
C LEU A 103 1.34 1.96 15.71
N ASP A 104 1.11 3.05 14.98
CA ASP A 104 2.15 3.86 14.37
C ASP A 104 3.07 4.53 15.41
N ILE A 105 2.51 5.00 16.53
CA ILE A 105 3.29 5.55 17.65
C ILE A 105 4.11 4.44 18.31
N VAL A 106 3.53 3.27 18.50
CA VAL A 106 4.17 2.14 19.18
C VAL A 106 5.29 1.52 18.35
N LEU A 107 5.14 1.50 17.02
CA LEU A 107 6.13 0.92 16.11
C LEU A 107 7.23 1.90 15.69
N TYR A 108 7.01 3.22 15.76
CA TYR A 108 8.03 4.21 15.39
C TYR A 108 9.41 3.93 16.02
N PRO A 109 9.53 3.69 17.34
CA PRO A 109 10.84 3.43 17.96
C PRO A 109 11.56 2.19 17.42
N VAL A 110 10.81 1.20 16.91
CA VAL A 110 11.41 0.00 16.29
C VAL A 110 12.17 0.39 15.03
N PHE A 111 11.55 1.17 14.14
CA PHE A 111 12.20 1.65 12.91
C PHE A 111 13.38 2.59 13.20
N ASP A 112 13.20 3.51 14.15
CA ASP A 112 14.23 4.47 14.57
C ASP A 112 15.47 3.76 15.14
N SER A 113 15.26 2.76 16.01
CA SER A 113 16.36 1.95 16.59
C SER A 113 17.14 1.13 15.56
N LEU A 114 16.56 0.88 14.38
CA LEU A 114 17.20 0.20 13.26
C LEU A 114 17.89 1.17 12.28
N GLY A 115 17.99 2.46 12.63
CA GLY A 115 18.71 3.48 11.86
C GLY A 115 17.97 3.95 10.61
N LEU A 116 16.64 3.81 10.56
CA LEU A 116 15.83 4.32 9.47
C LEU A 116 15.39 5.76 9.71
N VAL A 117 15.25 6.52 8.63
CA VAL A 117 14.79 7.92 8.66
C VAL A 117 13.35 7.99 8.19
N MET A 118 12.46 8.52 9.03
CA MET A 118 11.07 8.78 8.63
C MET A 118 11.01 9.93 7.62
N ARG A 119 10.33 9.71 6.50
CA ARG A 119 10.11 10.72 5.45
C ARG A 119 8.72 11.35 5.55
N ASN A 120 7.69 10.53 5.70
CA ASN A 120 6.36 11.01 6.04
C ASN A 120 5.62 10.01 6.93
N ARG A 121 4.71 10.56 7.74
CA ARG A 121 3.60 9.85 8.35
C ARG A 121 2.34 10.14 7.52
N ILE A 122 2.06 9.27 6.56
CA ILE A 122 0.97 9.47 5.59
C ILE A 122 -0.35 9.03 6.23
N ILE A 123 -1.39 9.86 6.10
CA ILE A 123 -2.73 9.59 6.59
C ILE A 123 -3.58 9.09 5.44
N TRP A 124 -4.00 7.83 5.48
CA TRP A 124 -4.97 7.28 4.53
C TRP A 124 -6.38 7.42 5.07
N SER A 125 -7.17 8.34 4.51
CA SER A 125 -8.56 8.62 4.93
C SER A 125 -9.61 7.88 4.10
N PHE A 126 -10.63 7.37 4.78
CA PHE A 126 -11.76 6.67 4.18
C PHE A 126 -13.06 6.94 4.93
N GLU A 127 -14.19 6.91 4.22
CA GLU A 127 -15.48 7.38 4.74
C GLU A 127 -16.26 6.27 5.48
N HIS A 128 -16.08 5.01 5.07
CA HIS A 128 -16.82 3.87 5.60
C HIS A 128 -16.04 3.09 6.64
N GLY A 129 -16.66 2.81 7.78
CA GLY A 129 -16.06 2.03 8.87
C GLY A 129 -17.05 1.81 10.01
N LEU A 130 -16.62 1.07 11.03
CA LEU A 130 -17.42 0.90 12.24
C LEU A 130 -17.71 2.26 12.90
N HIS A 131 -18.90 2.36 13.49
CA HIS A 131 -19.34 3.54 14.22
C HIS A 131 -19.08 3.37 15.72
N CYS A 132 -18.77 4.46 16.38
CA CYS A 132 -18.61 4.53 17.83
C CYS A 132 -19.59 5.56 18.39
N SER A 133 -20.22 5.26 19.53
CA SER A 133 -21.11 6.16 20.25
C SER A 133 -20.39 7.01 21.29
N ASN A 134 -19.37 6.43 21.94
CA ASN A 134 -18.67 7.06 23.08
C ASN A 134 -17.33 7.73 22.68
N ARG A 135 -17.09 7.91 21.38
CA ARG A 135 -15.93 8.62 20.80
C ARG A 135 -16.13 8.86 19.30
N PHE A 136 -15.33 9.74 18.70
CA PHE A 136 -15.32 9.89 17.24
C PHE A 136 -14.91 8.58 16.56
N SER A 137 -15.64 8.24 15.50
CA SER A 137 -15.37 7.02 14.74
C SER A 137 -14.07 7.18 13.94
N GLY A 138 -13.20 6.17 13.98
CA GLY A 138 -11.95 6.20 13.20
C GLY A 138 -12.23 6.22 11.70
N ARG A 139 -11.62 7.15 10.97
CA ARG A 139 -11.79 7.36 9.52
C ARG A 139 -10.47 7.49 8.77
N TYR A 140 -9.40 7.03 9.41
CA TYR A 140 -8.10 6.94 8.79
C TYR A 140 -7.28 5.81 9.39
N GLU A 141 -6.28 5.42 8.64
CA GLU A 141 -5.13 4.65 9.11
C GLU A 141 -3.85 5.35 8.65
N THR A 142 -2.71 4.95 9.19
CA THR A 142 -1.42 5.60 8.94
C THR A 142 -0.53 4.71 8.09
N ILE A 143 0.29 5.30 7.21
CA ILE A 143 1.41 4.64 6.55
C ILE A 143 2.69 5.34 7.02
N LEU A 144 3.52 4.60 7.73
CA LEU A 144 4.84 5.05 8.12
C LEU A 144 5.79 4.83 6.94
N TRP A 145 6.26 5.92 6.32
CA TRP A 145 7.25 5.86 5.25
C TRP A 145 8.65 6.15 5.81
N PHE A 146 9.51 5.14 5.72
CA PHE A 146 10.91 5.17 6.12
C PHE A 146 11.83 4.90 4.94
N THR A 147 13.04 5.44 5.02
CA THR A 147 14.17 5.07 4.15
C THR A 147 15.37 4.74 5.02
N ARG A 148 16.45 4.25 4.42
CA ARG A 148 17.76 4.33 5.05
C ARG A 148 18.18 5.78 5.27
N ASP A 149 19.18 5.98 6.11
CA ASP A 149 19.83 7.27 6.30
C ASP A 149 20.67 7.65 5.06
N THR A 150 19.98 8.19 4.06
CA THR A 150 20.53 8.64 2.79
C THR A 150 19.62 9.72 2.19
N ASP A 151 20.18 10.66 1.44
CA ASP A 151 19.43 11.64 0.64
C ASP A 151 19.14 11.14 -0.79
N LYS A 152 19.68 9.98 -1.19
CA LYS A 152 19.59 9.41 -2.55
C LYS A 152 18.48 8.37 -2.72
N TYR A 153 17.51 8.32 -1.82
CA TYR A 153 16.41 7.36 -1.93
C TYR A 153 15.56 7.66 -3.18
N VAL A 154 14.97 6.61 -3.77
CA VAL A 154 14.11 6.78 -4.94
C VAL A 154 12.82 7.49 -4.54
N PHE A 155 12.54 8.63 -5.15
CA PHE A 155 11.26 9.32 -5.03
C PHE A 155 10.81 9.99 -6.34
N ASN A 156 9.88 9.36 -7.04
CA ASN A 156 9.30 9.78 -8.31
C ASN A 156 7.98 10.51 -8.07
N LEU A 157 8.01 11.83 -7.93
CA LEU A 157 6.80 12.62 -7.64
C LEU A 157 5.86 12.73 -8.84
N ASP A 158 6.40 12.85 -10.05
CA ASP A 158 5.62 13.18 -11.24
C ASP A 158 4.53 12.14 -11.60
N PRO A 159 4.79 10.82 -11.56
CA PRO A 159 3.77 9.79 -11.81
C PRO A 159 2.59 9.77 -10.83
N VAL A 160 2.76 10.38 -9.65
CA VAL A 160 1.76 10.37 -8.57
C VAL A 160 1.12 11.73 -8.31
N ARG A 161 1.38 12.71 -9.19
CA ARG A 161 0.72 14.02 -9.12
C ARG A 161 -0.78 13.89 -9.30
N ILE A 162 -1.50 14.74 -8.57
CA ILE A 162 -2.95 14.87 -8.71
C ILE A 162 -3.25 15.98 -9.73
N PRO A 163 -4.07 15.72 -10.75
CA PRO A 163 -4.50 16.74 -11.69
C PRO A 163 -5.01 17.99 -10.98
N GLN A 164 -4.67 19.15 -11.53
CA GLN A 164 -5.11 20.41 -10.96
C GLN A 164 -6.61 20.59 -11.15
N LYS A 165 -7.29 21.13 -10.13
CA LYS A 165 -8.70 21.53 -10.26
C LYS A 165 -8.89 22.65 -11.29
N TYR A 166 -7.90 23.54 -11.41
CA TYR A 166 -7.89 24.67 -12.35
C TYR A 166 -6.59 24.63 -13.16
N PRO A 167 -6.52 23.82 -14.23
CA PRO A 167 -5.31 23.67 -15.02
C PRO A 167 -4.92 24.99 -15.68
N GLY A 168 -3.62 25.21 -15.79
CA GLY A 168 -3.06 26.35 -16.52
C GLY A 168 -3.09 27.68 -15.78
N LYS A 169 -3.24 27.66 -14.45
CA LYS A 169 -3.11 28.88 -13.63
C LYS A 169 -1.74 29.51 -13.86
N LYS A 170 -1.75 30.77 -14.28
CA LYS A 170 -0.56 31.59 -14.52
C LYS A 170 -0.42 32.63 -13.43
N TYR A 171 0.80 33.09 -13.18
CA TYR A 171 1.00 34.27 -12.35
C TYR A 171 0.27 35.46 -12.99
N PHE A 172 -0.55 36.14 -12.20
CA PHE A 172 -1.37 37.27 -12.66
C PHE A 172 -0.55 38.57 -12.75
N LYS A 173 0.41 38.77 -11.86
CA LYS A 173 1.28 39.95 -11.77
C LYS A 173 2.70 39.54 -11.33
N GLY A 174 3.64 40.46 -11.48
CA GLY A 174 5.04 40.30 -11.08
C GLY A 174 5.94 39.75 -12.18
N PRO A 175 7.23 39.49 -11.88
CA PRO A 175 8.26 39.15 -12.88
C PRO A 175 7.98 37.85 -13.67
N LYS A 176 7.09 37.00 -13.16
CA LYS A 176 6.68 35.73 -13.79
C LYS A 176 5.29 35.81 -14.43
N ALA A 177 4.69 36.99 -14.56
CA ALA A 177 3.36 37.16 -15.14
C ALA A 177 3.26 36.46 -16.50
N GLY A 178 2.20 35.67 -16.69
CA GLY A 178 2.01 34.85 -17.90
C GLY A 178 2.71 33.48 -17.90
N GLN A 179 3.61 33.20 -16.96
CA GLN A 179 4.17 31.86 -16.73
C GLN A 179 3.24 31.02 -15.84
N TYR A 180 3.28 29.69 -15.98
CA TYR A 180 2.50 28.79 -15.12
C TYR A 180 2.95 28.92 -13.66
N SER A 181 1.99 29.12 -12.76
CA SER A 181 2.23 29.23 -11.32
C SER A 181 2.26 27.88 -10.61
N CYS A 182 2.20 26.79 -11.36
CA CYS A 182 1.93 25.45 -10.86
C CYS A 182 2.50 24.41 -11.84
N ASN A 183 2.88 23.23 -11.34
CA ASN A 183 3.49 22.21 -12.19
C ASN A 183 2.44 21.64 -13.18
N PRO A 184 2.75 21.57 -14.48
CA PRO A 184 1.80 21.17 -15.51
C PRO A 184 1.29 19.73 -15.36
N LEU A 185 2.06 18.85 -14.73
CA LEU A 185 1.68 17.46 -14.48
C LEU A 185 0.75 17.29 -13.27
N GLY A 186 0.52 18.36 -12.49
CA GLY A 186 -0.37 18.35 -11.34
C GLY A 186 0.29 18.75 -10.02
N LYS A 187 -0.52 18.77 -8.96
CA LYS A 187 -0.03 19.07 -7.60
C LYS A 187 0.58 17.83 -6.95
N ASN A 188 1.50 18.05 -6.01
CA ASN A 188 1.92 17.00 -5.09
C ASN A 188 0.67 16.44 -4.36
N PRO A 189 0.51 15.11 -4.25
CA PRO A 189 -0.64 14.50 -3.57
C PRO A 189 -0.74 14.89 -2.08
N GLY A 190 0.34 15.40 -1.48
CA GLY A 190 0.47 15.61 -0.05
C GLY A 190 0.60 14.28 0.68
N ASP A 191 0.47 14.31 2.00
CA ASP A 191 0.52 13.14 2.89
C ASP A 191 -0.82 12.82 3.54
N VAL A 192 -1.92 13.42 3.06
CA VAL A 192 -3.30 13.04 3.42
C VAL A 192 -4.02 12.52 2.18
N TRP A 193 -4.26 11.22 2.14
CA TRP A 193 -4.73 10.52 0.96
C TRP A 193 -6.16 10.04 1.11
N ASP A 194 -7.03 10.63 0.31
CA ASP A 194 -8.44 10.30 0.29
C ASP A 194 -8.71 9.19 -0.73
N ILE A 195 -8.51 7.93 -0.33
CA ILE A 195 -8.68 6.73 -1.17
C ILE A 195 -9.69 5.79 -0.51
N PRO A 196 -10.70 5.26 -1.21
CA PRO A 196 -11.75 4.46 -0.57
C PRO A 196 -11.20 3.10 -0.14
N ASN A 197 -11.68 2.58 1.00
CA ASN A 197 -11.34 1.23 1.44
C ASN A 197 -12.16 0.16 0.70
N VAL A 198 -11.65 -1.07 0.67
CA VAL A 198 -12.30 -2.19 -0.01
C VAL A 198 -13.40 -2.78 0.88
N LYS A 199 -14.65 -2.34 0.66
CA LYS A 199 -15.86 -2.82 1.36
C LYS A 199 -16.77 -3.64 0.43
N HIS A 200 -17.92 -4.11 0.93
CA HIS A 200 -18.78 -5.11 0.26
C HIS A 200 -19.06 -4.85 -1.23
N ASN A 201 -19.36 -3.60 -1.61
CA ASN A 201 -19.66 -3.24 -3.01
C ASN A 201 -18.44 -2.77 -3.83
N HIS A 202 -17.23 -2.88 -3.27
CA HIS A 202 -16.01 -2.46 -3.97
C HIS A 202 -15.62 -3.51 -5.01
N VAL A 203 -15.26 -3.09 -6.22
CA VAL A 203 -14.92 -3.98 -7.35
C VAL A 203 -13.79 -4.96 -7.04
N GLU A 204 -12.90 -4.58 -6.13
CA GLU A 204 -11.75 -5.39 -5.72
C GLU A 204 -12.03 -6.30 -4.50
N LYS A 205 -13.24 -6.27 -3.93
CA LYS A 205 -13.56 -6.98 -2.68
C LYS A 205 -13.45 -8.50 -2.87
N THR A 206 -12.80 -9.11 -1.91
CA THR A 206 -12.65 -10.57 -1.74
C THR A 206 -13.13 -10.96 -0.35
N ASP A 207 -13.03 -12.24 -0.02
CA ASP A 207 -13.29 -12.75 1.33
C ASP A 207 -12.31 -12.26 2.40
N HIS A 208 -11.21 -11.59 2.03
CA HIS A 208 -10.27 -11.04 3.00
C HIS A 208 -10.88 -9.84 3.73
N PRO A 209 -10.85 -9.81 5.09
CA PRO A 209 -11.54 -8.79 5.87
C PRO A 209 -10.92 -7.40 5.73
N CYS A 210 -9.60 -7.33 5.60
CA CYS A 210 -8.81 -6.10 5.66
C CYS A 210 -7.92 -5.94 4.42
N GLN A 211 -8.52 -5.86 3.23
CA GLN A 211 -7.78 -5.68 1.97
C GLN A 211 -7.59 -4.20 1.65
N PHE A 212 -6.37 -3.78 1.34
CA PHE A 212 -6.09 -2.45 0.79
C PHE A 212 -6.48 -2.38 -0.70
N PRO A 213 -6.90 -1.19 -1.19
CA PRO A 213 -7.19 -1.01 -2.61
C PRO A 213 -5.88 -0.94 -3.41
N VAL A 214 -5.89 -1.48 -4.63
CA VAL A 214 -4.73 -1.47 -5.54
C VAL A 214 -4.22 -0.04 -5.76
N GLY A 215 -5.12 0.93 -5.94
CA GLY A 215 -4.75 2.34 -6.14
C GLY A 215 -3.99 3.00 -4.98
N LEU A 216 -4.13 2.51 -3.74
CA LEU A 216 -3.30 2.98 -2.62
C LEU A 216 -1.84 2.54 -2.81
N ILE A 217 -1.66 1.28 -3.19
CA ILE A 217 -0.33 0.68 -3.34
C ILE A 217 0.33 1.13 -4.66
N GLU A 218 -0.44 1.30 -5.75
CA GLU A 218 0.07 1.86 -7.02
C GLU A 218 0.77 3.20 -6.78
N ARG A 219 0.23 4.07 -5.91
CA ARG A 219 0.88 5.34 -5.55
C ARG A 219 2.24 5.13 -4.87
N LEU A 220 2.36 4.15 -3.99
CA LEU A 220 3.63 3.85 -3.32
C LEU A 220 4.64 3.23 -4.29
N VAL A 221 4.21 2.27 -5.11
CA VAL A 221 5.03 1.64 -6.15
C VAL A 221 5.57 2.69 -7.11
N LEU A 222 4.71 3.53 -7.68
CA LEU A 222 5.11 4.53 -8.66
C LEU A 222 6.04 5.59 -8.08
N SER A 223 5.86 5.96 -6.81
CA SER A 223 6.69 6.99 -6.17
C SER A 223 7.99 6.47 -5.61
N MET A 224 8.12 5.20 -5.21
CA MET A 224 9.29 4.72 -4.45
C MET A 224 10.07 3.59 -5.12
N SER A 225 9.75 3.27 -6.38
CA SER A 225 10.44 2.27 -7.19
C SER A 225 10.48 2.66 -8.67
N ASN A 226 11.41 2.07 -9.40
CA ASN A 226 11.53 2.14 -10.85
C ASN A 226 11.10 0.81 -11.49
N GLU A 227 11.02 0.76 -12.82
CA GLU A 227 10.70 -0.48 -13.53
C GLU A 227 11.72 -1.58 -13.22
N ALA A 228 11.26 -2.84 -13.26
CA ALA A 228 12.00 -4.05 -12.90
C ALA A 228 12.43 -4.18 -11.42
N ASP A 229 12.27 -3.15 -10.59
CA ASP A 229 12.54 -3.23 -9.15
C ASP A 229 11.62 -4.23 -8.44
N TRP A 230 12.11 -4.78 -7.31
CA TRP A 230 11.33 -5.66 -6.44
C TRP A 230 10.54 -4.87 -5.40
N VAL A 231 9.24 -5.19 -5.32
CA VAL A 231 8.32 -4.77 -4.28
C VAL A 231 8.01 -5.97 -3.39
N LEU A 232 8.24 -5.86 -2.09
CA LEU A 232 8.03 -6.92 -1.10
C LEU A 232 6.86 -6.58 -0.19
N ASP A 233 6.02 -7.58 0.08
CA ASP A 233 4.99 -7.53 1.11
C ASP A 233 5.09 -8.80 1.98
N PRO A 234 5.64 -8.71 3.20
CA PRO A 234 5.75 -9.87 4.08
C PRO A 234 4.41 -10.49 4.48
N PHE A 235 3.30 -9.75 4.31
CA PHE A 235 1.94 -10.15 4.73
C PHE A 235 0.96 -9.95 3.57
N VAL A 236 1.22 -10.63 2.45
CA VAL A 236 0.66 -10.28 1.13
C VAL A 236 -0.86 -10.44 1.03
N GLY A 237 -1.50 -11.22 1.92
CA GLY A 237 -2.94 -11.41 1.93
C GLY A 237 -3.43 -11.92 0.58
N THR A 238 -4.27 -11.12 -0.09
CA THR A 238 -4.85 -11.43 -1.41
C THR A 238 -4.06 -10.88 -2.59
N GLY A 239 -2.77 -10.56 -2.38
CA GLY A 239 -1.83 -10.24 -3.45
C GLY A 239 -1.86 -8.80 -3.98
N THR A 240 -2.55 -7.87 -3.30
CA THR A 240 -2.71 -6.48 -3.79
C THR A 240 -1.38 -5.79 -4.10
N SER A 241 -0.36 -5.99 -3.27
CA SER A 241 0.99 -5.41 -3.45
C SER A 241 1.70 -5.95 -4.68
N ILE A 242 1.68 -7.28 -4.89
CA ILE A 242 2.21 -7.93 -6.09
C ILE A 242 1.49 -7.44 -7.34
N ILE A 243 0.15 -7.35 -7.29
CA ILE A 243 -0.69 -6.85 -8.38
C ILE A 243 -0.31 -5.41 -8.74
N ALA A 244 -0.18 -4.53 -7.75
CA ALA A 244 0.19 -3.13 -7.97
C ALA A 244 1.60 -2.99 -8.57
N ALA A 245 2.56 -3.82 -8.13
CA ALA A 245 3.91 -3.85 -8.68
C ALA A 245 3.89 -4.27 -10.16
N PHE A 246 3.27 -5.43 -10.45
CA PHE A 246 3.22 -6.00 -11.78
C PHE A 246 2.57 -5.06 -12.81
N ARG A 247 1.46 -4.40 -12.43
CA ARG A 247 0.73 -3.45 -13.29
C ARG A 247 1.57 -2.26 -13.77
N HIS A 248 2.67 -1.98 -13.07
CA HIS A 248 3.61 -0.92 -13.42
C HIS A 248 4.97 -1.47 -13.85
N GLY A 249 5.08 -2.74 -14.26
CA GLY A 249 6.35 -3.30 -14.74
C GLY A 249 7.40 -3.48 -13.65
N ARG A 250 6.98 -3.61 -12.38
CA ARG A 250 7.82 -4.02 -11.25
C ARG A 250 7.58 -5.50 -10.96
N ARG A 251 8.47 -6.11 -10.18
CA ARG A 251 8.30 -7.47 -9.66
C ARG A 251 7.73 -7.43 -8.26
N GLY A 252 6.98 -8.47 -7.89
CA GLY A 252 6.32 -8.54 -6.59
C GLY A 252 6.69 -9.82 -5.84
N ALA A 253 7.04 -9.72 -4.56
CA ALA A 253 7.24 -10.87 -3.68
C ALA A 253 6.40 -10.73 -2.42
N GLY A 254 5.91 -11.84 -1.87
CA GLY A 254 5.26 -11.83 -0.58
C GLY A 254 4.90 -13.20 -0.05
N ALA A 255 4.58 -13.25 1.25
CA ALA A 255 4.23 -14.47 1.96
C ALA A 255 2.81 -14.38 2.53
N GLU A 256 2.11 -15.51 2.53
CA GLU A 256 0.81 -15.68 3.16
C GLU A 256 0.76 -17.05 3.84
N ILE A 257 0.23 -17.12 5.05
CA ILE A 257 0.18 -18.35 5.84
C ILE A 257 -1.16 -19.09 5.70
N GLU A 258 -2.24 -18.36 5.42
CA GLU A 258 -3.58 -18.91 5.31
C GLU A 258 -3.84 -19.45 3.89
N PRO A 259 -4.03 -20.79 3.73
CA PRO A 259 -4.28 -21.42 2.42
C PRO A 259 -5.38 -20.74 1.61
N LYS A 260 -6.48 -20.34 2.27
CA LYS A 260 -7.58 -19.64 1.59
C LYS A 260 -7.13 -18.35 0.92
N TYR A 261 -6.25 -17.58 1.55
CA TYR A 261 -5.78 -16.30 1.01
C TYR A 261 -4.71 -16.49 -0.06
N ILE A 262 -3.89 -17.55 0.04
CA ILE A 262 -2.95 -17.96 -1.02
C ILE A 262 -3.70 -18.25 -2.33
N ASP A 263 -4.81 -19.01 -2.27
CA ASP A 263 -5.58 -19.37 -3.47
C ASP A 263 -6.23 -18.13 -4.13
N ILE A 264 -6.75 -17.22 -3.31
CA ILE A 264 -7.32 -15.95 -3.78
C ILE A 264 -6.22 -15.08 -4.40
N ALA A 265 -5.05 -14.97 -3.75
CA ALA A 265 -3.92 -14.19 -4.25
C ALA A 265 -3.44 -14.73 -5.60
N ARG A 266 -3.26 -16.05 -5.71
CA ARG A 266 -2.84 -16.72 -6.96
C ARG A 266 -3.80 -16.41 -8.11
N THR A 267 -5.10 -16.55 -7.87
CA THR A 267 -6.14 -16.26 -8.87
C THR A 267 -6.09 -14.80 -9.31
N ARG A 268 -5.96 -13.86 -8.36
CA ARG A 268 -5.94 -12.42 -8.66
C ARG A 268 -4.66 -11.98 -9.38
N ILE A 269 -3.50 -12.52 -8.97
CA ILE A 269 -2.21 -12.24 -9.61
C ILE A 269 -2.25 -12.74 -11.06
N GLN A 270 -2.75 -13.95 -11.30
CA GLN A 270 -2.91 -14.46 -12.66
C GLN A 270 -3.88 -13.59 -13.49
N ALA A 271 -5.04 -13.21 -12.93
CA ALA A 271 -5.96 -12.32 -13.62
C ALA A 271 -5.35 -10.94 -13.92
N ALA A 272 -4.46 -10.44 -13.06
CA ALA A 272 -3.73 -9.20 -13.32
C ALA A 272 -2.74 -9.36 -14.48
N PHE A 273 -2.03 -10.49 -14.54
CA PHE A 273 -1.16 -10.85 -15.64
C PHE A 273 -1.93 -10.95 -16.97
N ASP A 274 -3.08 -11.62 -16.96
CA ASP A 274 -3.93 -11.79 -18.13
C ASP A 274 -4.64 -10.49 -18.56
N GLY A 275 -4.49 -9.40 -17.79
CA GLY A 275 -5.16 -8.13 -18.05
C GLY A 275 -6.67 -8.14 -17.79
N THR A 276 -7.18 -9.15 -17.08
CA THR A 276 -8.62 -9.35 -16.82
C THR A 276 -9.06 -8.87 -15.43
N LEU A 277 -8.11 -8.64 -14.51
CA LEU A 277 -8.42 -8.18 -13.16
C LEU A 277 -9.01 -6.76 -13.18
N LYS A 278 -10.22 -6.64 -12.66
CA LYS A 278 -10.88 -5.34 -12.46
C LYS A 278 -10.36 -4.68 -11.19
N VAL A 279 -9.79 -3.48 -11.34
CA VAL A 279 -9.36 -2.64 -10.23
C VAL A 279 -9.99 -1.25 -10.33
N ARG A 280 -10.14 -0.57 -9.20
CA ARG A 280 -10.54 0.82 -9.20
C ARG A 280 -9.35 1.67 -9.67
N PRO A 281 -9.49 2.54 -10.68
CA PRO A 281 -8.38 3.38 -11.12
C PRO A 281 -7.85 4.26 -9.99
N MET A 282 -6.51 4.35 -9.84
CA MET A 282 -5.83 5.12 -8.80
C MET A 282 -6.35 6.55 -8.67
N ASN A 283 -6.52 7.24 -9.80
CA ASN A 283 -6.91 8.67 -9.83
C ASN A 283 -8.42 8.91 -9.91
N LYS A 284 -9.24 7.85 -9.83
CA LYS A 284 -10.71 8.03 -9.81
C LYS A 284 -11.10 8.75 -8.52
N GLN A 285 -11.91 9.80 -8.61
CA GLN A 285 -12.46 10.50 -7.44
C GLN A 285 -13.53 9.64 -6.73
N LYS A 286 -13.76 9.85 -5.43
CA LYS A 286 -14.65 9.00 -4.62
C LYS A 286 -16.11 9.04 -5.08
N TYR A 287 -16.62 10.19 -5.51
CA TYR A 287 -17.92 10.37 -6.16
C TYR A 287 -18.06 11.86 -6.53
N GLU A 288 -18.59 12.18 -7.72
CA GLU A 288 -19.21 13.48 -7.99
C GLU A 288 -20.71 13.23 -8.17
N PRO A 289 -21.60 13.78 -7.33
CA PRO A 289 -23.02 13.71 -7.60
C PRO A 289 -23.29 14.37 -8.95
N THR A 290 -23.92 13.64 -9.88
CA THR A 290 -24.50 14.27 -11.06
C THR A 290 -25.56 15.27 -10.60
N ALA A 291 -25.51 16.50 -11.12
CA ALA A 291 -26.58 17.47 -10.95
C ALA A 291 -27.91 16.81 -11.41
N GLY A 292 -28.74 16.38 -10.46
CA GLY A 292 -29.98 15.65 -10.74
C GLY A 292 -30.27 14.42 -9.87
N SER A 293 -29.34 13.94 -9.02
CA SER A 293 -29.70 12.89 -8.04
C SER A 293 -30.61 13.49 -6.95
N LYS A 294 -31.93 13.44 -7.16
CA LYS A 294 -32.92 13.75 -6.14
C LYS A 294 -32.63 12.87 -4.92
N SER A 295 -32.30 13.46 -3.78
CA SER A 295 -32.39 12.72 -2.52
C SER A 295 -33.87 12.41 -2.30
N SER A 296 -34.26 11.15 -2.40
CA SER A 296 -35.55 10.69 -1.90
C SER A 296 -35.50 10.72 -0.37
N LEU A 297 -35.65 11.91 0.20
CA LEU A 297 -36.17 12.05 1.55
C LEU A 297 -37.69 11.96 1.41
N SER A 298 -38.19 10.72 1.34
CA SER A 298 -39.60 10.43 1.52
C SER A 298 -39.84 10.14 3.01
N GLY A 299 -40.53 11.07 3.67
CA GLY A 299 -41.45 10.82 4.76
C GLY A 299 -40.87 10.41 6.11
N VAL A 300 -40.82 11.37 7.03
CA VAL A 300 -41.36 11.18 8.39
C VAL A 300 -42.01 12.51 8.77
N ASP A 301 -43.34 12.56 8.65
CA ASP A 301 -44.18 13.43 9.48
C ASP A 301 -44.26 12.83 10.89
#